data_AF-A0A7W1D080-F1
#
_entry.id   AF-A0A7W1D080-F1
#
_cell.length_a   1.000
_cell.length_b   1.000
_cell.length_c   1.000
_cell.angle_alpha   90.00
_cell.angle_beta   90.00
_cell.angle_gamma   90.00
#
_symmetry.space_group_name_H-M   'P 1'
#
loop_
_entity.id
_entity.type
_entity.pdbx_description
1 polymer ?
#
loop_
_entity_poly.entity_id
_entity_poly.type
_entity_poly.pdbx_seq_one_letter_code
_entity_poly.pdbx_strand_id
1 'polypeptide(L)' 'TVTTPERTLILGGPDDEPELYDLTSDPGERENVWRTPGGEGALLAEQALTLLEGVNTPEEYLAPRRESVDRWRVIGKSA' A
#
# COMPACT_ATOMS: atom_id res chain seq x y z
N THR A 1 -3.74 -2.34 -7.97
CA THR A 1 -2.30 -2.59 -8.01
C THR A 1 -1.60 -1.38 -8.56
N VAL A 2 -0.51 -0.96 -7.92
CA VAL A 2 0.42 0.05 -8.40
C VAL A 2 1.77 -0.62 -8.56
N THR A 3 2.43 -0.44 -9.71
CA THR A 3 3.74 -1.03 -9.98
C THR A 3 4.69 0.06 -10.43
N THR A 4 5.84 0.16 -9.78
CA THR A 4 7.00 0.94 -10.19
C THR A 4 8.11 -0.01 -10.63
N PRO A 5 9.25 0.47 -11.17
CA PRO A 5 10.37 -0.41 -11.47
C PRO A 5 10.90 -1.19 -10.25
N GLU A 6 10.80 -0.64 -9.04
CA GLU A 6 11.33 -1.26 -7.82
C GLU A 6 10.27 -1.92 -6.93
N ARG A 7 8.98 -1.62 -7.12
CA ARG A 7 7.93 -2.00 -6.17
C ARG A 7 6.63 -2.43 -6.85
N THR A 8 5.94 -3.38 -6.22
CA THR A 8 4.50 -3.58 -6.44
C THR A 8 3.77 -3.33 -5.13
N LEU A 9 2.71 -2.52 -5.18
CA LEU A 9 1.77 -2.29 -4.10
C LEU A 9 0.38 -2.82 -4.48
N ILE A 10 -0.20 -3.64 -3.63
CA ILE A 10 -1.58 -4.14 -3.74
C ILE A 10 -2.38 -3.62 -2.55
N LEU A 11 -3.47 -2.91 -2.85
CA LEU A 11 -4.46 -2.46 -1.87
C LEU A 11 -5.76 -3.23 -2.11
N GLY A 12 -6.04 -4.16 -1.21
CA GLY A 12 -7.23 -5.01 -1.22
C GLY A 12 -8.46 -4.32 -0.60
N GLY A 13 -9.38 -5.14 -0.09
CA GLY A 13 -10.53 -4.70 0.69
C GLY A 13 -10.14 -4.28 2.12
N PRO A 14 -11.14 -3.91 2.95
CA PRO A 14 -10.90 -3.32 4.26
C PRO A 14 -10.33 -4.31 5.28
N ASP A 15 -10.50 -5.61 5.03
CA ASP A 15 -10.01 -6.70 5.86
C ASP A 15 -8.73 -7.34 5.29
N ASP A 16 -8.31 -6.96 4.09
CA ASP A 16 -7.09 -7.46 3.46
C ASP A 16 -5.90 -6.62 3.96
N GLU A 17 -4.82 -7.28 4.37
CA GLU A 17 -3.56 -6.60 4.64
C GLU A 17 -2.99 -6.08 3.31
N PRO A 18 -2.53 -4.81 3.24
CA PRO A 18 -1.83 -4.33 2.07
C PRO A 18 -0.59 -5.17 1.78
N GLU A 19 -0.27 -5.31 0.50
CA GLU A 19 0.90 -6.07 0.07
C GLU A 19 1.89 -5.13 -0.60
N LEU A 20 3.14 -5.16 -0.14
CA LEU A 20 4.24 -4.45 -0.76
C LEU A 20 5.31 -5.47 -1.11
N TYR A 21 5.78 -5.45 -2.36
CA TYR A 21 6.84 -6.33 -2.85
C TYR A 21 8.02 -5.50 -3.35
N ASP A 22 9.23 -5.96 -3.05
CA ASP A 22 10.46 -5.41 -3.58
C ASP A 22 10.87 -6.18 -4.85
N LEU A 23 10.63 -5.59 -6.02
CA LEU A 23 10.95 -6.22 -7.30
C LEU A 23 12.46 -6.30 -7.58
N THR A 24 13.28 -5.55 -6.85
CA THR A 24 14.73 -5.58 -7.01
C THR A 24 15.36 -6.82 -6.39
N SER A 25 14.83 -7.25 -5.25
CA SER A 25 15.33 -8.42 -4.50
C SER A 25 14.43 -9.65 -4.66
N ASP A 26 13.14 -9.45 -4.92
CA ASP A 26 12.12 -10.48 -5.10
C ASP A 26 11.19 -10.16 -6.29
N PRO A 27 11.68 -10.29 -7.54
CA PRO A 27 10.88 -10.07 -8.75
C PRO A 27 9.72 -11.06 -8.92
N GLY A 28 9.67 -12.10 -8.08
CA GLY A 28 8.57 -13.07 -8.06
C GLY A 28 7.43 -12.71 -7.12
N GLU A 29 7.49 -11.56 -6.43
CA GLU A 29 6.45 -11.06 -5.53
C GLU A 29 6.04 -12.12 -4.48
N ARG A 30 7.02 -12.79 -3.90
CA ARG A 30 6.82 -13.92 -2.98
C ARG A 30 6.70 -13.46 -1.53
N GLU A 31 7.49 -12.46 -1.15
CA GLU A 31 7.59 -11.98 0.23
C GLU A 31 6.89 -10.62 0.37
N ASN A 32 5.74 -10.60 1.05
CA ASN A 32 5.07 -9.35 1.39
C ASN A 32 5.87 -8.61 2.49
N VAL A 33 6.46 -7.47 2.13
CA VAL A 33 7.28 -6.62 3.00
C VAL A 33 6.51 -5.45 3.60
N TRP A 34 5.17 -5.41 3.53
CA TRP A 34 4.34 -4.31 4.05
C TRP A 34 4.68 -3.94 5.51
N ARG A 35 4.89 -4.94 6.37
CA ARG A 35 5.20 -4.72 7.79
C ARG A 35 6.62 -4.22 8.07
N THR A 36 7.44 -4.07 7.05
CA THR A 36 8.82 -3.60 7.21
C THR A 36 8.83 -2.14 7.64
N PRO A 37 9.52 -1.79 8.75
CA PRO A 37 9.67 -0.40 9.16
C PRO A 37 10.38 0.41 8.07
N GLY A 38 9.91 1.63 7.78
CA GLY A 38 10.54 2.48 6.76
C GLY A 38 9.61 3.48 6.08
N GLY A 39 8.29 3.36 6.28
CA GLY A 39 7.29 4.33 5.79
C GLY A 39 7.05 4.32 4.28
N GLU A 40 7.91 3.65 3.48
CA GLU A 40 7.79 3.58 2.02
C GLU A 40 6.43 3.04 1.56
N GLY A 41 5.97 1.92 2.14
CA GLY A 41 4.68 1.32 1.80
C GLY A 41 3.50 2.25 2.10
N ALA A 42 3.51 2.90 3.25
CA ALA A 42 2.48 3.87 3.64
C ALA A 42 2.46 5.08 2.69
N LEU A 43 3.63 5.62 2.35
CA LEU A 43 3.74 6.74 1.42
C LEU A 43 3.22 6.39 0.02
N LEU A 44 3.60 5.22 -0.50
CA LEU A 44 3.09 4.74 -1.79
C LEU A 44 1.57 4.52 -1.77
N ALA A 45 1.03 4.01 -0.67
CA ALA A 45 -0.40 3.85 -0.50
C ALA A 45 -1.16 5.19 -0.47
N GLU A 46 -0.64 6.19 0.25
CA GLU A 46 -1.20 7.54 0.26
C GLU A 46 -1.18 8.18 -1.14
N GLN A 47 -0.07 8.03 -1.87
CA GLN A 47 0.05 8.51 -3.25
C GLN A 47 -0.94 7.81 -4.19
N ALA A 48 -1.09 6.49 -4.06
CA ALA A 48 -2.03 5.71 -4.85
C ALA A 48 -3.48 6.14 -4.59
N LEU A 49 -3.86 6.31 -3.31
CA LEU A 49 -5.19 6.77 -2.92
C LEU A 49 -5.47 8.19 -3.43
N THR A 50 -4.49 9.10 -3.32
CA THR A 50 -4.59 10.47 -3.85
C THR A 50 -4.81 10.47 -5.36
N LEU A 51 -4.11 9.59 -6.09
CA LEU A 51 -4.30 9.46 -7.54
C LEU A 51 -5.71 8.96 -7.87
N LEU A 52 -6.21 7.96 -7.17
CA LEU A 52 -7.56 7.42 -7.39
C LEU A 52 -8.64 8.48 -7.10
N GLU A 53 -8.48 9.25 -6.03
CA GLU A 53 -9.36 10.37 -5.71
C GLU A 53 -9.31 11.45 -6.83
N GLY A 54 -8.12 11.78 -7.32
CA GLY A 54 -7.93 12.76 -8.39
C GLY A 54 -8.58 12.38 -9.73
N VAL A 55 -8.78 11.08 -9.99
CA VAL A 55 -9.51 10.59 -11.18
C VAL A 55 -11.01 10.37 -10.91
N ASN A 56 -11.54 10.91 -9.81
CA ASN A 56 -12.94 10.79 -9.38
C ASN A 56 -13.39 9.34 -9.13
N THR A 57 -12.50 8.51 -8.57
CA THR A 57 -12.90 7.17 -8.10
C THR A 57 -13.98 7.30 -7.02
N PRO A 58 -15.12 6.60 -7.15
CA PRO A 58 -16.18 6.66 -6.15
C PRO A 58 -15.73 6.24 -4.74
N GLU A 59 -16.29 6.90 -3.72
CA GLU A 59 -15.92 6.65 -2.31
C GLU A 59 -16.18 5.20 -1.88
N GLU A 60 -17.18 4.52 -2.45
CA GLU A 60 -17.42 3.09 -2.20
C GLU A 60 -16.23 2.19 -2.56
N TYR A 61 -15.33 2.65 -3.44
CA TYR A 61 -14.08 1.97 -3.78
C TYR A 61 -12.88 2.55 -3.02
N LEU A 62 -12.91 3.81 -2.58
CA LEU A 62 -11.80 4.41 -1.83
C LEU A 62 -11.84 4.03 -0.35
N ALA A 63 -13.00 4.09 0.28
CA ALA A 63 -13.17 3.86 1.72
C ALA A 63 -12.56 2.53 2.19
N PRO A 64 -12.81 1.39 1.51
CA PRO A 64 -12.25 0.12 1.97
C PRO A 64 -10.71 0.08 1.94
N ARG A 65 -10.10 0.78 0.98
CA ARG A 65 -8.63 0.84 0.85
C ARG A 65 -8.01 1.75 1.91
N ARG A 66 -8.66 2.87 2.22
CA ARG A 66 -8.25 3.77 3.32
C ARG A 66 -8.30 3.02 4.66
N GLU A 67 -9.39 2.31 4.91
CA GLU A 67 -9.56 1.49 6.12
C GLU A 67 -8.49 0.40 6.26
N SER A 68 -8.16 -0.30 5.17
CA SER A 68 -7.08 -1.29 5.16
C SER A 68 -5.73 -0.68 5.54
N VAL A 69 -5.35 0.45 4.93
CA VAL A 69 -4.08 1.13 5.21
C VAL A 69 -4.02 1.61 6.67
N ASP A 70 -5.10 2.18 7.18
CA ASP A 70 -5.15 2.66 8.57
C ASP A 70 -5.11 1.51 9.59
N ARG A 71 -5.80 0.41 9.31
CA ARG A 71 -5.82 -0.78 10.16
C ARG A 71 -4.43 -1.41 10.29
N TRP A 72 -3.67 -1.45 9.21
CA TRP A 72 -2.37 -2.12 9.14
C TRP A 72 -1.19 -1.15 9.15
N ARG A 73 -1.41 0.09 9.57
CA ARG A 73 -0.38 1.14 9.62
C ARG A 73 0.76 0.73 10.56
N VAL A 74 1.96 0.59 10.01
CA VAL A 74 3.17 0.36 10.81
C VAL A 74 3.60 1.67 11.46
N ILE A 75 3.27 1.85 12.74
CA ILE A 75 3.77 3.00 13.52
C ILE A 75 5.25 2.77 13.80
N GLY A 76 6.12 3.44 13.06
CA GLY A 76 7.51 3.59 13.47
C GLY A 76 7.56 4.29 14.82
N LYS A 77 8.15 3.67 15.85
CA LYS A 77 8.53 4.43 17.06
C LYS A 77 9.50 5.52 16.59
N SER A 78 9.09 6.78 16.69
CA SER A 78 10.02 7.90 16.63
C SER A 78 11.11 7.65 17.67
N ALA A 79 12.35 7.53 17.19
CA ALA A 79 13.55 7.55 18.03
C ALA A 79 13.80 8.98 18.53
#